data_AF-A0A7C2P7C2-F1
#
_entry.id   AF-A0A7C2P7C2-F1
#
_cell.length_a   1.000
_cell.length_b   1.000
_cell.length_c   1.000
_cell.angle_alpha   90.00
_cell.angle_beta   90.00
_cell.angle_gamma   90.00
#
_symmetry.space_group_name_H-M   'P 1'
#
loop_
_entity.id
_entity.type
_entity.pdbx_description
1 polymer ?
#
loop_
_entity_poly.entity_id
_entity_poly.type
_entity_poly.pdbx_seq_one_letter_code
_entity_poly.pdbx_strand_id
1 'polypeptide(L)'
;MKVILIYDIAMVEREDQKRLTKVMKIARKYLHHVQRSVFEGELSYGKLRRLEHEILSIADRSRDSIIIYTFPDSINFERRILTDVEDLTSNLLL
;
A
#
# COMPACT_ATOMS: atom_id res chain seq x y z
N MET A 1 5.10 5.01 -13.40
CA MET A 1 3.91 5.50 -12.66
C MET A 1 4.15 5.27 -11.18
N LYS A 2 4.04 6.34 -10.39
CA LYS A 2 4.15 6.25 -8.93
C LYS A 2 2.81 5.85 -8.32
N VAL A 3 2.86 5.04 -7.28
CA VAL A 3 1.69 4.45 -6.62
C VAL A 3 1.81 4.62 -5.11
N ILE A 4 0.71 5.02 -4.47
CA ILE A 4 0.55 4.97 -3.01
C ILE A 4 -0.66 4.10 -2.71
N LEU A 5 -0.46 3.06 -1.89
CA LEU A 5 -1.51 2.20 -1.39
C LEU A 5 -1.73 2.46 0.09
N ILE A 6 -2.98 2.69 0.46
CA ILE A 6 -3.43 2.84 1.84
C ILE A 6 -4.49 1.78 2.09
N TYR A 7 -4.42 1.12 3.24
CA TYR A 7 -5.46 0.19 3.67
C TYR A 7 -6.00 0.50 5.07
N ASP A 8 -7.23 0.09 5.31
CA ASP A 8 -7.83 -0.07 6.61
C ASP A 8 -8.63 -1.39 6.58
N ILE A 9 -8.16 -2.38 7.33
CA ILE A 9 -8.74 -3.72 7.37
C ILE A 9 -9.57 -3.82 8.65
N ALA A 10 -10.88 -4.04 8.50
CA ALA A 10 -11.78 -4.12 9.64
C ALA A 10 -11.40 -5.26 10.58
N MET A 11 -11.34 -4.99 11.89
CA MET A 11 -10.95 -5.93 12.94
C MET A 11 -12.12 -6.21 13.87
N VAL A 12 -13.06 -7.03 13.42
CA VAL A 12 -14.25 -7.41 14.21
C VAL A 12 -14.07 -8.83 14.75
N GLU A 13 -13.53 -9.72 13.93
CA GLU A 13 -13.36 -11.14 14.22
C GLU A 13 -11.88 -11.51 14.26
N ARG A 14 -11.54 -12.60 14.97
CA ARG A 14 -10.15 -13.09 15.04
C ARG A 14 -9.56 -13.43 13.68
N GLU A 15 -10.39 -13.82 12.71
CA GLU A 15 -9.94 -14.19 11.37
C GLU A 15 -9.53 -12.98 10.52
N ASP A 16 -10.00 -11.78 10.86
CA ASP A 16 -9.66 -10.54 10.16
C ASP A 16 -8.14 -10.23 10.24
N GLN A 17 -7.48 -10.65 11.32
CA GLN A 17 -6.03 -10.49 11.46
C GLN A 17 -5.23 -11.30 10.42
N LYS A 18 -5.79 -12.42 9.95
CA LYS A 18 -5.20 -13.20 8.84
C LYS A 18 -5.29 -12.40 7.54
N ARG A 19 -6.42 -11.72 7.30
CA ARG A 19 -6.64 -10.87 6.11
C ARG A 19 -5.67 -9.70 6.08
N LEU A 20 -5.53 -8.97 7.20
CA LEU A 20 -4.53 -7.90 7.35
C LEU A 20 -3.12 -8.39 7.00
N THR A 21 -2.71 -9.51 7.60
CA THR A 21 -1.37 -10.07 7.36
C THR A 21 -1.16 -10.43 5.90
N LYS A 22 -2.17 -11.00 5.24
CA LYS A 22 -2.12 -11.36 3.82
C LYS A 22 -2.06 -10.14 2.92
N VAL A 23 -2.92 -9.14 3.14
CA VAL A 23 -2.92 -7.87 2.39
C VAL A 23 -1.58 -7.16 2.53
N MET A 24 -1.06 -7.04 3.76
CA MET A 24 0.27 -6.49 4.01
C MET A 24 1.36 -7.23 3.25
N LYS A 25 1.36 -8.57 3.30
CA LYS A 25 2.35 -9.40 2.58
C LYS A 25 2.26 -9.20 1.07
N ILE A 26 1.06 -9.10 0.51
CA ILE A 26 0.87 -8.82 -0.92
C ILE A 26 1.41 -7.43 -1.25
N ALA A 27 1.03 -6.39 -0.52
CA ALA A 27 1.52 -5.02 -0.77
C ALA A 27 3.05 -4.96 -0.77
N ARG A 28 3.72 -5.65 0.17
CA ARG A 28 5.20 -5.74 0.24
C ARG A 28 5.87 -6.44 -0.95
N LYS A 29 5.14 -7.25 -1.73
CA LYS A 29 5.70 -7.83 -2.98
C LYS A 29 5.86 -6.79 -4.08
N TYR A 30 5.06 -5.73 -4.03
CA TYR A 30 4.93 -4.74 -5.11
C TYR A 30 5.46 -3.36 -4.72
N LEU A 31 5.32 -2.97 -3.45
CA LEU A 31 5.56 -1.63 -2.95
C LEU A 31 6.41 -1.69 -1.67
N HIS A 32 7.08 -0.59 -1.36
CA HIS A 32 7.81 -0.42 -0.11
C HIS A 32 6.85 -0.10 1.03
N HIS A 33 7.09 -0.68 2.20
CA HIS A 33 6.28 -0.45 3.40
C HIS A 33 6.79 0.81 4.12
N VAL A 34 5.97 1.86 4.17
CA VAL A 34 6.37 3.18 4.68
C VAL A 34 5.84 3.41 6.10
N GLN A 35 4.56 3.10 6.32
CA GLN A 35 3.91 3.21 7.63
C GLN A 35 2.99 2.03 7.85
N ARG A 36 2.46 1.86 9.07
CA ARG A 36 1.60 0.71 9.46
C ARG A 36 0.65 0.27 8.35
N SER A 37 -0.06 1.21 7.74
CA SER A 37 -1.05 0.98 6.69
C SER A 37 -0.77 1.67 5.36
N VAL A 38 0.48 2.12 5.11
CA VAL A 38 0.83 2.89 3.91
C VAL A 38 2.02 2.25 3.19
N PHE A 39 1.88 2.11 1.88
CA PHE A 39 2.88 1.55 0.97
C PHE A 39 3.08 2.48 -0.22
N GLU A 40 4.30 2.59 -0.72
CA GLU A 40 4.60 3.41 -1.89
C GLU A 40 5.67 2.78 -2.79
N GLY A 41 5.67 3.17 -4.06
CA GLY A 41 6.65 2.71 -5.03
C GLY A 41 6.23 2.96 -6.48
N GLU A 42 7.07 2.51 -7.41
CA GLU A 42 6.80 2.62 -8.84
C GLU A 42 6.33 1.28 -9.41
N LEU A 43 5.23 1.32 -10.17
CA LEU A 43 4.68 0.15 -10.83
C LEU A 43 4.44 0.42 -12.31
N SER A 44 4.67 -0.60 -13.13
CA SER A 44 4.08 -0.65 -14.46
C SER A 44 2.57 -0.93 -14.35
N TYR A 45 1.81 -0.56 -15.38
CA TYR A 45 0.37 -0.83 -15.43
C TYR A 45 0.05 -2.32 -15.18
N GLY A 46 0.80 -3.23 -15.80
CA GLY A 46 0.61 -4.67 -15.60
C GLY A 46 0.86 -5.14 -14.16
N LYS A 47 1.87 -4.58 -13.46
CA LYS A 47 2.11 -4.89 -12.05
C LYS A 47 1.02 -4.32 -11.15
N LEU A 48 0.52 -3.11 -11.43
CA LEU A 48 -0.60 -2.52 -10.69
C LEU A 48 -1.85 -3.41 -10.80
N ARG A 49 -2.21 -3.84 -12.00
CA ARG A 49 -3.38 -4.73 -12.22
C ARG A 49 -3.25 -6.05 -11.47
N ARG A 50 -2.04 -6.61 -11.38
CA ARG A 50 -1.77 -7.82 -10.59
C ARG A 50 -1.90 -7.58 -9.10
N LEU A 51 -1.37 -6.46 -8.58
CA LEU A 51 -1.55 -6.04 -7.19
C LEU A 51 -3.03 -5.92 -6.83
N GLU A 52 -3.82 -5.19 -7.65
CA GLU A 52 -5.27 -5.04 -7.48
C GLU A 52 -5.97 -6.41 -7.40
N HIS A 53 -5.64 -7.31 -8.33
CA HIS A 53 -6.23 -8.64 -8.38
C HIS A 53 -5.89 -9.49 -7.14
N GLU A 54 -4.62 -9.55 -6.74
CA GLU A 54 -4.20 -10.30 -5.55
C GLU A 54 -4.86 -9.77 -4.28
N ILE A 55 -4.94 -8.44 -4.12
CA ILE A 55 -5.61 -7.83 -2.97
C ILE A 55 -7.10 -8.17 -2.95
N LEU A 56 -7.80 -7.98 -4.07
CA LEU A 56 -9.24 -8.25 -4.17
C LEU A 56 -9.60 -9.74 -4.00
N SER A 57 -8.63 -10.65 -4.13
CA SER A 57 -8.83 -12.07 -3.86
C SER A 57 -8.85 -12.41 -2.35
N ILE A 58 -8.45 -11.47 -1.50
CA ILE A 58 -8.31 -11.67 -0.05
C ILE A 58 -9.10 -10.64 0.76
N ALA A 59 -9.23 -9.41 0.27
CA ALA A 59 -9.95 -8.31 0.92
C ALA A 59 -11.45 -8.59 1.03
N ASP A 60 -12.06 -8.18 2.14
CA ASP A 60 -13.50 -8.17 2.33
C ASP A 60 -14.06 -6.87 1.75
N ARG A 61 -14.70 -6.95 0.59
CA ARG A 61 -15.20 -5.78 -0.16
C ARG A 61 -16.26 -4.96 0.59
N SER A 62 -16.86 -5.52 1.64
CA SER A 62 -17.93 -4.85 2.40
C SER A 62 -17.43 -4.19 3.68
N ARG A 63 -16.25 -4.60 4.18
CA ARG A 63 -15.73 -4.17 5.48
C ARG A 63 -14.36 -3.48 5.39
N ASP A 64 -13.54 -3.83 4.40
CA ASP A 64 -12.22 -3.26 4.23
C ASP A 64 -12.25 -2.01 3.34
N SER A 65 -11.40 -1.04 3.67
CA SER A 65 -11.12 0.13 2.84
C SER A 65 -9.71 0.04 2.29
N ILE A 66 -9.56 -0.06 0.96
CA ILE A 66 -8.25 -0.09 0.31
C ILE A 66 -8.26 0.92 -0.82
N ILE A 67 -7.35 1.88 -0.77
CA ILE A 67 -7.26 2.99 -1.70
C ILE A 67 -5.89 2.94 -2.37
N ILE A 68 -5.88 3.07 -3.70
CA ILE A 68 -4.66 3.20 -4.49
C ILE A 68 -4.69 4.55 -5.20
N TYR A 69 -3.74 5.41 -4.88
CA TYR A 69 -3.44 6.63 -5.63
C TYR A 69 -2.40 6.30 -6.69
N THR A 70 -2.62 6.79 -7.91
CA THR A 70 -1.68 6.66 -9.02
C THR A 70 -1.32 8.03 -9.54
N PHE A 71 -0.04 8.24 -9.79
CA PHE A 71 0.50 9.51 -10.28
C PHE A 71 1.24 9.26 -11.60
N PRO A 72 0.90 9.98 -12.67
CA PRO A 72 1.71 10.00 -13.89
C PRO A 72 3.15 10.41 -13.56
N ASP A 73 4.11 9.90 -14.34
CA ASP A 73 5.54 10.18 -14.14
C ASP A 73 5.88 11.68 -14.31
N SER A 74 4.99 12.45 -14.92
CA SER A 74 5.13 13.89 -15.12
C SER A 74 4.70 14.74 -13.93
N ILE A 75 4.09 14.16 -12.89
CA ILE A 75 3.60 14.89 -11.72
C ILE A 75 4.65 14.88 -10.62
N ASN A 76 5.08 16.07 -10.20
CA ASN A 76 5.87 16.24 -8.98
C ASN A 76 4.99 16.01 -7.75
N PHE A 77 5.48 15.19 -6.83
CA PHE A 77 4.83 14.91 -5.56
C PHE A 77 5.77 15.30 -4.41
N GLU A 78 5.26 16.07 -3.46
CA GLU A 78 5.97 16.43 -2.25
C GLU A 78 5.58 15.49 -1.11
N ARG A 79 6.57 14.92 -0.43
CA ARG A 79 6.39 14.16 0.80
C ARG A 79 7.00 14.93 1.96
N ARG A 80 6.23 15.16 3.02
CA ARG A 80 6.70 15.79 4.26
C ARG A 80 6.51 14.84 5.43
N ILE A 81 7.59 14.49 6.12
CA ILE A 81 7.56 13.72 7.36
C ILE A 81 7.61 14.74 8.50
N LEU A 82 6.64 14.68 9.42
CA LEU A 82 6.46 15.69 10.46
C LEU A 82 7.16 15.33 11.78
N THR A 83 7.69 14.11 11.90
CA THR A 83 8.19 13.53 13.16
C THR A 83 9.53 12.83 12.94
N ASP A 84 10.37 12.77 13.96
CA ASP A 84 11.71 12.19 13.89
C ASP A 84 11.75 10.65 13.96
N VAL A 85 10.61 9.98 13.78
CA VAL A 85 10.57 8.52 13.67
C VAL A 85 11.31 8.12 12.39
N GLU A 86 12.31 7.26 12.54
CA GLU A 86 13.13 6.79 11.43
C GLU A 86 12.27 6.21 10.31
N ASP A 87 12.38 6.80 9.13
CA ASP A 87 11.77 6.29 7.92
C ASP A 87 12.72 5.33 7.21
N LEU A 88 12.41 4.04 7.33
CA LEU A 88 13.15 2.96 6.69
C LEU A 88 13.15 3.02 5.15
N THR A 89 12.28 3.85 4.55
CA THR A 89 12.18 4.04 3.10
C THR A 89 12.84 5.31 2.59
N SER A 90 13.41 6.14 3.47
CA SER A 90 14.05 7.42 3.13
C SER A 90 15.12 7.30 2.05
N ASN A 91 15.92 6.24 2.07
CA ASN A 91 17.01 5.99 1.11
C ASN A 91 16.54 5.55 -0.29
N LEU A 92 15.26 5.19 -0.44
CA LEU A 92 14.70 4.66 -1.70
C LEU A 92 14.01 5.75 -2.54
N LEU A 93 13.93 6.97 -2.01
CA LEU A 93 13.24 8.11 -2.62
C LEU A 93 14.20 9.22 -3.05
N LEU A 94 15.51 8.94 -3.00
CA LEU A 94 16.59 9.81 -3.48
C LEU A 94 16.92 9.52 -4.95
#